data_AF-A0ABD1ELJ4-F1
#
_entry.id   AF-A0ABD1ELJ4-F1
#
_cell.length_a   1.000
_cell.length_b   1.000
_cell.length_c   1.000
_cell.angle_alpha   90.00
_cell.angle_beta   90.00
_cell.angle_gamma   90.00
#
_symmetry.space_group_name_H-M   'P 1'
#
loop_
_entity.id
_entity.type
_entity.pdbx_description
1 polymer ?
#
loop_
_entity_poly.entity_id
_entity_poly.type
_entity_poly.pdbx_seq_one_letter_code
_entity_poly.pdbx_strand_id
1 'polypeptide(L)'
;MADIPHKKIRFLNARNYFREYCDYTGIHGFKFIGERRTLVEKVSWTIVFCMSLITCIAVVNEVFKKWQKSPIIVNFASHQTNIFDITFPAVTICPETKVLSNRFNYSFNIRKSLNETMSEAE
;
A
#
# COMPACT_ATOMS: atom_id res chain seq x y z
N MET A 1 -40.17 40.18 -29.39
CA MET A 1 -39.76 38.99 -28.62
C MET A 1 -38.38 38.60 -29.15
N ALA A 2 -37.30 38.95 -28.45
CA ALA A 2 -35.94 38.81 -28.98
C ALA A 2 -35.50 37.34 -28.94
N ASP A 3 -35.06 36.81 -30.08
CA ASP A 3 -34.59 35.44 -30.24
C ASP A 3 -33.23 35.29 -29.52
N ILE A 4 -33.25 34.71 -28.31
CA ILE A 4 -32.04 34.51 -27.51
C ILE A 4 -31.32 33.28 -28.08
N PRO A 5 -30.07 33.41 -28.57
CA PRO A 5 -29.38 32.29 -29.19
C PRO A 5 -29.26 31.13 -28.20
N HIS A 6 -29.60 29.92 -28.64
CA HIS A 6 -29.65 28.68 -27.84
C HIS A 6 -28.38 28.44 -26.99
N LYS A 7 -27.21 28.89 -27.48
CA LYS A 7 -25.93 28.85 -26.77
C LYS A 7 -25.93 29.69 -25.47
N LYS A 8 -26.59 30.85 -25.47
CA LYS A 8 -26.70 31.75 -24.32
C LYS A 8 -27.60 31.16 -23.24
N ILE A 9 -28.68 30.48 -23.63
CA ILE A 9 -29.58 29.75 -22.72
C ILE A 9 -28.81 28.60 -22.03
N ARG A 10 -28.06 27.81 -22.80
CA ARG A 10 -27.27 26.70 -22.26
C ARG A 10 -26.20 27.15 -21.26
N PHE A 11 -25.54 28.27 -21.56
CA PHE A 11 -24.55 28.88 -20.64
C PHE A 11 -25.20 29.39 -19.36
N LEU A 12 -26.36 30.06 -19.45
CA LEU A 12 -27.08 30.56 -18.28
C LEU A 12 -27.49 29.42 -17.35
N ASN A 13 -27.98 28.31 -17.92
CA ASN A 13 -28.36 27.11 -17.19
C ASN A 13 -27.14 26.48 -16.49
N ALA A 14 -26.02 26.31 -17.20
CA ALA A 14 -24.79 25.78 -16.62
C ALA A 14 -24.29 26.65 -15.45
N ARG A 15 -24.38 27.99 -15.58
CA ARG A 15 -24.03 28.91 -14.50
C ARG A 15 -24.95 28.78 -13.29
N ASN A 16 -26.25 28.59 -13.52
CA ASN A 16 -27.22 28.41 -12.44
C ASN A 16 -26.97 27.11 -11.68
N TYR A 17 -26.80 25.99 -12.39
CA TYR A 17 -26.45 24.70 -11.77
C TYR A 17 -25.12 24.75 -11.03
N PHE A 18 -24.11 25.40 -11.59
CA PHE A 18 -22.82 25.56 -10.91
C PHE A 18 -22.97 26.35 -9.60
N ARG A 19 -23.78 27.40 -9.61
CA ARG A 19 -24.04 28.20 -8.41
C ARG A 19 -24.80 27.40 -7.34
N GLU A 20 -25.84 26.69 -7.75
CA GLU A 20 -26.59 25.80 -6.87
C GLU A 20 -25.68 24.73 -6.25
N TYR A 21 -24.82 24.11 -7.05
CA TYR A 21 -23.82 23.18 -6.56
C TYR A 21 -22.88 23.81 -5.53
N CYS A 22 -22.35 25.01 -5.80
CA CYS A 22 -21.49 25.74 -4.86
C CYS A 22 -22.21 26.08 -3.54
N ASP A 23 -23.52 26.27 -3.55
CA ASP A 23 -24.30 26.62 -2.36
C ASP A 23 -24.57 25.40 -1.46
N TYR A 24 -24.69 24.20 -2.04
CA TYR A 24 -25.05 22.96 -1.31
C TYR A 24 -23.93 21.94 -1.14
N THR A 25 -22.77 22.12 -1.80
CA THR A 25 -21.66 21.18 -1.68
C THR A 25 -21.03 21.19 -0.29
N GLY A 26 -20.59 20.02 0.18
CA GLY A 26 -19.78 19.88 1.40
C GLY A 26 -18.31 20.26 1.21
N ILE A 27 -17.89 20.63 -0.02
CA ILE A 27 -16.51 21.02 -0.31
C ILE A 27 -16.26 22.42 0.27
N HIS A 28 -15.37 22.48 1.25
CA HIS A 28 -14.96 23.74 1.86
C HIS A 28 -14.36 24.70 0.81
N GLY A 29 -14.75 25.97 0.86
CA GLY A 29 -14.24 27.01 -0.05
C GLY A 29 -15.05 27.19 -1.35
N PHE A 30 -15.75 26.16 -1.84
CA PHE A 30 -16.50 26.24 -3.11
C PHE A 30 -17.66 27.23 -3.08
N LYS A 31 -18.28 27.40 -1.91
CA LYS A 31 -19.32 28.42 -1.69
C LYS A 31 -18.82 29.83 -2.02
N PHE A 32 -17.59 30.17 -1.63
CA PHE A 32 -17.03 31.50 -1.86
C PHE A 32 -16.70 31.78 -3.34
N ILE A 33 -16.51 30.73 -4.14
CA ILE A 33 -16.32 30.83 -5.60
C ILE A 33 -17.66 31.15 -6.29
N GLY A 34 -18.74 30.48 -5.87
CA GLY A 34 -20.10 30.64 -6.42
C GLY A 34 -20.84 31.90 -5.96
N GLU A 35 -20.49 32.45 -4.79
CA GLU A 35 -21.12 33.64 -4.23
C GLU A 35 -20.78 34.92 -5.02
N ARG A 36 -21.62 35.97 -4.90
CA ARG A 36 -21.32 37.29 -5.50
C ARG A 36 -20.30 38.04 -4.66
N ARG A 37 -19.02 37.71 -4.86
CA ARG A 37 -17.84 38.32 -4.22
C ARG A 37 -16.95 39.05 -5.23
N THR A 38 -15.95 39.78 -4.74
CA THR A 38 -14.95 40.42 -5.60
C THR A 38 -14.16 39.36 -6.38
N LEU A 39 -13.66 39.73 -7.58
CA LEU A 39 -12.89 38.79 -8.40
C LEU A 39 -11.61 38.31 -7.69
N VAL A 40 -10.99 39.17 -6.87
CA VAL A 40 -9.79 38.86 -6.12
C VAL A 40 -10.04 37.73 -5.12
N GLU A 41 -11.12 37.81 -4.33
CA GLU A 41 -11.50 36.75 -3.39
C GLU A 41 -11.80 35.44 -4.12
N LYS A 42 -12.48 35.50 -5.27
CA LYS A 42 -12.78 34.28 -6.04
C LYS A 42 -11.51 33.60 -6.55
N VAL A 43 -10.56 34.39 -7.04
CA VAL A 43 -9.28 33.89 -7.52
C VAL A 43 -8.48 33.31 -6.35
N SER A 44 -8.43 33.97 -5.20
CA SER A 44 -7.71 33.44 -4.03
C SER A 44 -8.29 32.11 -3.55
N TRP A 45 -9.62 32.00 -3.44
CA TRP A 45 -10.28 30.73 -3.09
C TRP A 45 -10.06 29.63 -4.13
N THR A 46 -10.04 29.97 -5.41
CA THR A 46 -9.73 29.02 -6.49
C THR A 46 -8.29 28.52 -6.38
N ILE A 47 -7.34 29.41 -6.11
CA ILE A 47 -5.92 29.06 -5.93
C ILE A 47 -5.75 28.13 -4.73
N VAL A 48 -6.33 28.48 -3.58
CA VAL A 48 -6.26 27.68 -2.36
C VAL A 48 -6.86 26.29 -2.58
N PHE A 49 -8.00 26.20 -3.28
CA PHE A 49 -8.60 24.91 -3.63
C PHE A 49 -7.69 24.07 -4.52
N CYS A 50 -7.12 24.65 -5.59
CA CYS A 50 -6.22 23.95 -6.49
C CYS A 50 -4.97 23.44 -5.75
N MET A 51 -4.37 24.26 -4.88
CA MET A 51 -3.24 23.83 -4.04
C MET A 51 -3.64 22.66 -3.13
N SER A 52 -4.78 22.75 -2.45
CA SER A 52 -5.28 21.69 -1.59
C SER A 52 -5.50 20.37 -2.36
N LEU A 53 -6.08 20.44 -3.55
CA LEU A 53 -6.30 19.28 -4.41
C LEU A 53 -4.98 18.63 -4.85
N ILE A 54 -4.00 19.44 -5.27
CA ILE A 54 -2.67 18.96 -5.66
C ILE A 54 -1.99 18.26 -4.47
N THR A 55 -1.99 18.88 -3.29
CA THR A 55 -1.41 18.29 -2.08
C THR A 55 -2.13 16.98 -1.70
N CYS A 56 -3.46 16.95 -1.75
CA CYS A 56 -4.24 15.76 -1.49
C CYS A 56 -3.84 14.60 -2.43
N ILE A 57 -3.80 14.86 -3.74
CA ILE A 57 -3.38 13.87 -4.74
C ILE A 57 -1.95 13.39 -4.48
N ALA A 58 -1.02 14.30 -4.19
CA ALA A 58 0.37 13.96 -3.90
C ALA A 58 0.48 13.03 -2.66
N VAL A 59 -0.21 13.37 -1.57
CA VAL A 59 -0.22 12.57 -0.34
C VAL A 59 -0.84 11.20 -0.58
N VAL A 60 -1.98 11.13 -1.28
CA VAL A 60 -2.63 9.85 -1.63
C VAL A 60 -1.68 8.98 -2.45
N ASN A 61 -0.99 9.54 -3.43
CA ASN A 61 -0.01 8.80 -4.23
C ASN A 61 1.14 8.25 -3.38
N GLU A 62 1.69 9.04 -2.47
CA GLU A 62 2.77 8.60 -1.58
C GLU A 62 2.31 7.51 -0.60
N VAL A 63 1.12 7.64 -0.03
CA VAL A 63 0.51 6.60 0.81
C VAL A 63 0.27 5.33 0.01
N PHE A 64 -0.23 5.45 -1.22
CA PHE A 64 -0.47 4.32 -2.10
C PHE A 64 0.84 3.59 -2.45
N LYS A 65 1.91 4.31 -2.80
CA LYS A 65 3.24 3.73 -3.04
C LYS A 65 3.77 2.99 -1.80
N LYS A 66 3.62 3.59 -0.60
CA LYS A 66 4.01 2.95 0.66
C LYS A 66 3.24 1.66 0.89
N TRP A 67 1.93 1.67 0.67
CA TRP A 67 1.07 0.50 0.78
C TRP A 67 1.49 -0.62 -0.19
N GLN A 68 1.84 -0.28 -1.44
CA GLN A 68 2.35 -1.27 -2.40
C GLN A 68 3.69 -1.87 -1.99
N LYS A 69 4.61 -1.08 -1.43
CA LYS A 69 5.95 -1.55 -1.02
C LYS A 69 5.91 -2.40 0.25
N SER A 70 5.04 -2.08 1.20
CA SER A 70 4.98 -2.75 2.50
C SER A 70 3.53 -2.78 2.99
N PRO A 71 2.72 -3.74 2.48
CA PRO A 71 1.28 -3.79 2.76
C PRO A 71 0.94 -4.21 4.20
N ILE A 72 1.93 -4.55 5.02
CA ILE A 72 1.73 -5.07 6.37
C ILE A 72 2.50 -4.18 7.36
N ILE A 73 1.75 -3.51 8.23
CA ILE A 73 2.31 -2.83 9.39
C ILE A 73 2.47 -3.90 10.48
N VAL A 74 3.70 -4.36 10.72
CA VAL A 74 3.99 -5.26 11.84
C VAL A 74 4.05 -4.44 13.12
N ASN A 75 3.05 -4.60 13.98
CA ASN A 75 3.09 -4.06 15.33
C ASN A 75 3.64 -5.17 16.24
N PHE A 76 4.86 -5.01 16.75
CA PHE A 76 5.34 -5.89 17.80
C PHE A 76 4.52 -5.61 19.05
N ALA A 77 3.73 -6.59 19.49
CA ALA A 77 3.05 -6.49 20.77
C ALA A 77 4.13 -6.33 21.85
N SER A 78 4.22 -5.13 22.43
CA SER A 78 5.13 -4.83 23.55
C SER A 78 4.60 -5.37 24.89
N HIS A 79 3.48 -6.08 24.87
CA HIS A 79 2.97 -6.77 26.05
C HIS A 79 3.98 -7.84 26.46
N GLN A 80 4.68 -7.54 27.55
CA GLN A 80 5.49 -8.49 28.26
C GLN A 80 4.55 -9.56 28.82
N THR A 81 4.53 -10.74 28.20
CA THR A 81 3.96 -11.92 28.85
C THR A 81 4.78 -12.19 30.10
N ASN A 82 4.13 -12.43 31.23
CA ASN A 82 4.83 -12.80 32.45
C ASN A 82 5.68 -14.05 32.17
N ILE A 83 6.90 -14.10 32.73
CA ILE A 83 7.83 -15.23 32.55
C ILE A 83 7.16 -16.57 32.93
N PHE A 84 6.22 -16.56 33.89
CA PHE A 84 5.48 -17.76 34.30
C PHE A 84 4.44 -18.25 33.28
N ASP A 85 4.01 -17.41 32.35
CA ASP A 85 3.01 -17.75 31.32
C ASP A 85 3.66 -18.21 30.00
N ILE A 86 4.99 -18.17 29.90
CA ILE A 86 5.74 -18.60 28.71
C ILE A 86 5.97 -20.11 28.79
N THR A 87 5.28 -20.87 27.93
CA THR A 87 5.51 -22.31 27.81
C THR A 87 6.91 -22.62 27.28
N PHE A 88 7.56 -23.61 27.90
CA PHE A 88 8.87 -24.08 27.45
C PHE A 88 8.79 -24.59 25.99
N PRO A 89 9.72 -24.17 25.10
CA PRO A 89 9.67 -24.57 23.70
C PRO A 89 9.97 -26.07 23.54
N ALA A 90 9.51 -26.65 22.44
CA ALA A 90 9.93 -27.98 22.06
C ALA A 90 11.44 -27.99 21.75
N VAL A 91 12.20 -28.83 22.46
CA VAL A 91 13.63 -29.03 22.22
C VAL A 91 13.82 -30.34 21.48
N THR A 92 14.29 -30.26 20.24
CA THR A 92 14.65 -31.43 19.43
C THR A 92 16.17 -31.55 19.38
N ILE A 93 16.70 -32.68 19.84
CA ILE A 93 18.14 -32.98 19.78
C ILE A 93 18.37 -33.99 18.66
N CYS A 94 19.17 -33.60 17.67
CA CYS A 94 19.58 -34.49 16.57
C CYS A 94 21.05 -34.89 16.76
N PRO A 95 21.40 -36.19 16.62
CA PRO A 95 22.80 -36.58 16.54
C PRO A 95 23.43 -36.02 15.26
N GLU A 96 24.71 -35.63 15.33
CA GLU A 96 25.47 -35.16 14.16
C GLU A 96 25.58 -36.24 13.07
N THR A 97 25.62 -37.51 13.50
CA THR A 97 25.64 -38.66 12.61
C THR A 97 24.28 -38.85 11.92
N LYS A 98 24.23 -38.57 10.62
CA LYS A 98 23.02 -38.72 9.80
C LYS A 98 22.55 -40.18 9.62
N VAL A 99 23.46 -41.14 9.80
CA VAL A 99 23.16 -42.57 9.61
C VAL A 99 23.84 -43.38 10.70
N LEU A 100 23.13 -44.40 11.19
CA LEU A 100 23.67 -45.37 12.12
C LEU A 100 24.66 -46.28 11.38
N SER A 101 25.88 -46.39 11.89
CA SER A 101 26.93 -47.26 11.32
C SER A 101 26.48 -48.72 11.19
N ASN A 102 25.63 -49.19 12.11
CA ASN A 102 25.03 -50.54 12.08
C ASN A 102 24.04 -50.73 10.92
N ARG A 103 23.37 -49.66 10.46
CA ARG A 103 22.45 -49.70 9.32
C ARG A 103 23.16 -49.44 8.01
N PHE A 104 24.17 -48.56 8.02
CA PHE A 104 24.96 -48.22 6.84
C PHE A 104 26.38 -47.89 7.26
N ASN A 105 27.31 -48.79 6.98
CA ASN A 105 28.72 -48.58 7.25
C ASN A 105 29.35 -47.75 6.12
N TYR A 106 29.51 -46.46 6.37
CA TYR A 106 30.02 -45.50 5.37
C TYR A 106 31.39 -45.91 4.81
N SER A 107 32.33 -46.27 5.70
CA SER A 107 33.69 -46.66 5.31
C SER A 107 33.73 -47.90 4.42
N PHE A 108 32.92 -48.92 4.74
CA PHE A 108 32.83 -50.13 3.94
C PHE A 108 32.20 -49.87 2.57
N ASN A 109 31.06 -49.16 2.54
CA ASN A 109 30.33 -48.92 1.28
C ASN A 109 31.11 -48.00 0.33
N ILE A 110 31.83 -47.00 0.83
CA ILE A 110 32.71 -46.17 0.00
C ILE A 110 33.87 -46.95 -0.56
N ARG A 111 34.52 -47.80 0.25
CA ARG A 111 35.62 -48.63 -0.25
C ARG A 111 35.13 -49.56 -1.35
N LYS A 112 33.93 -50.14 -1.18
CA LYS A 112 33.31 -50.98 -2.20
C LYS A 112 33.03 -50.19 -3.49
N SER A 113 32.40 -49.01 -3.39
CA SER A 113 32.10 -48.20 -4.58
C SER A 113 33.37 -47.73 -5.30
N LEU A 114 34.43 -47.37 -4.56
CA LEU A 114 35.72 -47.01 -5.14
C LEU A 114 36.35 -48.20 -5.89
N ASN A 115 36.33 -49.40 -5.30
CA ASN A 115 36.85 -50.59 -5.95
C ASN A 115 36.07 -50.96 -7.22
N GLU A 116 34.73 -50.85 -7.20
CA GLU A 116 33.89 -51.09 -8.38
C GLU A 116 34.23 -50.07 -9.48
N THR A 117 34.32 -48.78 -9.16
CA THR A 117 34.73 -47.74 -10.14
C THR A 117 36.15 -47.93 -10.67
N MET A 118 37.06 -48.53 -9.91
CA MET A 118 38.41 -48.84 -10.38
C MET A 118 38.42 -50.04 -11.34
N SER A 119 37.54 -51.02 -11.15
CA SER A 119 37.42 -52.17 -12.06
C SER A 119 36.71 -51.86 -13.38
N GLU A 120 35.88 -50.82 -13.42
CA GLU A 120 35.23 -50.36 -14.65
C GLU A 120 36.14 -49.42 -15.48
N ALA A 121 37.22 -48.91 -14.87
CA ALA A 121 38.17 -48.00 -15.50
C ALA A 121 39.40 -48.70 -16.11
N GLU A 122 39.49 -50.03 -15.99
CA GLU A 122 40.56 -50.90 -16.52
C GLU A 122 40.01 -51.77 -17.66
#